data_AF-A0A2V6NA58-F1
#
_entry.id   AF-A0A2V6NA58-F1
#
_cell.length_a   1.000
_cell.length_b   1.000
_cell.length_c   1.000
_cell.angle_alpha   90.00
_cell.angle_beta   90.00
_cell.angle_gamma   90.00
#
_symmetry.space_group_name_H-M   'P 1'
#
loop_
_entity.id
_entity.type
_entity.pdbx_description
1 polymer ?
#
loop_
_entity_poly.entity_id
_entity_poly.type
_entity_poly.pdbx_seq_one_letter_code
_entity_poly.pdbx_strand_id
1 'polypeptide(L)' 'MQVKKEVRKIAREMLRASFTDAQLDRGRITSVVDSILAKKPRNYLKVLEYYKRLLRLEAEKRHARIETTTALEPQIA' A
#
# COMPACT_ATOMS: atom_id res chain seq x y z
N MET A 1 -13.60 -1.72 12.75
CA MET A 1 -12.25 -1.44 13.31
C MET A 1 -12.18 0.02 13.77
N GLN A 2 -12.21 0.28 15.08
CA GLN A 2 -12.09 1.63 15.63
C GLN A 2 -10.61 2.05 15.63
N VAL A 3 -10.10 2.48 14.48
CA VAL A 3 -8.71 2.93 14.35
C VAL A 3 -8.62 4.39 14.77
N LYS A 4 -7.71 4.69 15.72
CA LYS A 4 -7.45 6.06 16.19
C LYS A 4 -7.14 6.98 15.01
N LYS A 5 -7.58 8.25 15.09
CA LYS A 5 -7.40 9.25 14.02
C LYS A 5 -5.93 9.41 13.61
N GLU A 6 -5.02 9.41 14.59
CA GLU A 6 -3.58 9.50 14.38
C GLU A 6 -3.03 8.33 13.55
N VAL A 7 -3.41 7.09 13.90
CA VAL A 7 -2.97 5.88 13.20
C VAL A 7 -3.39 5.93 11.72
N ARG A 8 -4.62 6.36 11.45
CA ARG A 8 -5.11 6.54 10.07
C ARG A 8 -4.36 7.62 9.32
N LYS A 9 -4.02 8.74 9.98
CA LYS A 9 -3.28 9.84 9.37
C LYS A 9 -1.88 9.40 8.95
N ILE A 10 -1.12 8.84 9.90
CA ILE A 10 0.28 8.41 9.66
C ILE A 10 0.34 7.35 8.57
N ALA A 11 -0.52 6.32 8.62
CA ALA A 11 -0.50 5.26 7.62
C ALA A 11 -0.88 5.75 6.21
N ARG A 12 -1.74 6.78 6.08
CA ARG A 12 -2.04 7.41 4.78
C ARG A 12 -0.87 8.24 4.26
N GLU A 13 -0.14 8.91 5.14
CA GLU A 13 1.08 9.64 4.78
C GLU A 13 2.17 8.66 4.31
N MET A 14 2.34 7.53 5.00
CA MET A 14 3.23 6.44 4.58
C MET A 14 2.86 5.91 3.19
N LEU A 15 1.56 5.65 2.93
CA LEU A 15 1.09 5.21 1.62
C LEU A 15 1.44 6.22 0.53
N ARG A 16 1.21 7.51 0.75
CA ARG A 16 1.56 8.56 -0.22
C ARG A 16 3.07 8.61 -0.50
N ALA A 17 3.89 8.45 0.53
CA ALA A 17 5.34 8.42 0.41
C ALA A 17 5.89 7.15 -0.27
N SER A 18 5.05 6.11 -0.43
CA SER A 18 5.42 4.84 -1.06
C SER A 18 5.29 4.85 -2.58
N PHE A 19 4.77 5.94 -3.16
CA PHE A 19 4.63 6.07 -4.61
C PHE A 19 5.86 6.72 -5.24
N THR A 20 6.20 6.27 -6.44
CA THR A 20 7.13 6.92 -7.37
C THR A 20 6.52 6.81 -8.77
N ASP A 21 6.50 7.91 -9.52
CA ASP A 21 5.88 7.97 -10.87
C ASP A 21 4.46 7.37 -10.94
N ALA A 22 3.65 7.70 -9.92
CA ALA A 22 2.30 7.20 -9.72
C ALA A 22 2.19 5.68 -9.55
N GLN A 23 3.29 4.94 -9.37
CA GLN A 23 3.33 3.51 -9.06
C GLN A 23 3.84 3.21 -7.64
N LEU A 24 3.39 2.11 -7.05
CA LEU A 24 3.91 1.66 -5.76
C LEU A 24 5.34 1.15 -5.98
N ASP A 25 6.30 1.82 -5.34
CA ASP A 25 7.70 1.43 -5.39
C ASP A 25 8.06 0.60 -4.16
N ARG A 26 8.51 -0.64 -4.38
CA ARG A 26 8.96 -1.55 -3.31
C ARG A 26 10.12 -0.96 -2.51
N GLY A 27 11.06 -0.26 -3.15
CA GLY A 27 12.16 0.40 -2.46
C GLY A 27 11.67 1.46 -1.49
N ARG A 28 10.73 2.30 -1.94
CA ARG A 28 10.09 3.33 -1.09
C ARG A 28 9.31 2.73 0.06
N ILE A 29 8.53 1.66 -0.18
CA ILE A 29 7.79 0.94 0.86
C ILE A 29 8.75 0.49 1.97
N THR A 30 9.86 -0.16 1.60
CA THR A 30 10.87 -0.62 2.55
C THR A 30 11.46 0.55 3.34
N SER A 31 11.94 1.61 2.67
CA SER A 31 12.51 2.79 3.34
C SER A 31 11.53 3.46 4.31
N VAL A 32 10.25 3.56 3.94
CA VAL A 32 9.21 4.16 4.78
C VAL A 32 8.95 3.28 6.01
N VAL A 33 8.86 1.96 5.84
CA VAL A 33 8.70 1.01 6.96
C VAL A 33 9.91 1.07 7.90
N ASP A 34 11.12 1.06 7.36
CA ASP A 34 12.36 1.14 8.14
C ASP A 34 12.44 2.43 8.95
N SER A 35 12.01 3.56 8.37
CA SER A 35 11.97 4.84 9.08
C SER A 35 11.04 4.82 10.31
N ILE A 36 9.92 4.09 10.23
CA ILE A 36 8.97 3.92 11.34
C ILE A 36 9.51 2.93 12.36
N LEU A 37 10.17 1.85 11.90
CA LEU A 37 10.80 0.87 12.78
C LEU A 37 12.00 1.44 13.55
N ALA A 38 12.72 2.41 12.97
CA ALA A 38 13.79 3.13 13.65
C ALA A 38 13.24 4.10 14.70
N LYS A 39 12.20 4.88 14.36
CA LYS A 39 11.61 5.87 15.27
C LYS A 39 10.72 5.27 16.38
N LYS A 40 10.15 4.07 16.15
CA LYS A 40 9.19 3.36 17.02
C LYS A 40 8.18 4.28 17.71
N PRO A 41 7.45 5.14 16.97
CA PRO A 41 6.48 6.04 17.56
C PRO A 41 5.33 5.26 18.25
N ARG A 42 4.58 5.92 19.13
CA ARG A 42 3.48 5.27 19.85
C ARG A 42 2.47 4.66 18.86
N ASN A 43 2.03 3.44 19.13
CA ASN A 43 1.12 2.66 18.27
C ASN A 43 1.69 2.28 16.88
N TYR A 44 3.01 2.29 16.67
CA TYR A 44 3.62 1.95 15.36
C TYR A 44 3.14 0.60 14.80
N LEU A 45 2.91 -0.42 15.64
CA LEU A 45 2.35 -1.71 15.18
C LEU A 45 0.97 -1.56 14.52
N LYS A 46 0.08 -0.76 15.12
CA LYS A 46 -1.26 -0.48 14.56
C LYS A 46 -1.18 0.34 13.27
N VAL A 47 -0.18 1.23 13.18
CA VAL A 47 0.12 1.99 11.95
C VAL A 47 0.53 1.04 10.84
N LEU A 48 1.49 0.14 11.12
CA LEU A 48 1.98 -0.84 10.15
C LEU A 48 0.88 -1.81 9.69
N GLU A 49 0.04 -2.27 10.61
CA GLU A 49 -1.12 -3.12 10.29
C GLU A 49 -2.10 -2.42 9.34
N TYR A 50 -2.46 -1.17 9.65
CA TYR A 50 -3.36 -0.39 8.81
C TYR A 50 -2.73 -0.03 7.46
N TYR A 51 -1.43 0.27 7.45
CA TYR A 51 -0.64 0.52 6.25
C TYR A 51 -0.57 -0.71 5.34
N LYS A 52 -0.32 -1.91 5.88
CA LYS A 52 -0.39 -3.18 5.13
C LYS A 52 -1.75 -3.36 4.45
N ARG A 53 -2.84 -3.06 5.15
CA ARG A 53 -4.20 -3.11 4.57
C ARG A 53 -4.36 -2.09 3.43
N LEU A 54 -3.82 -0.89 3.57
CA LEU A 54 -3.87 0.13 2.52
C LEU A 54 -3.09 -0.30 1.27
N LEU A 55 -1.89 -0.86 1.43
CA LEU A 55 -1.12 -1.41 0.31
C LEU A 55 -1.88 -2.51 -0.44
N ARG A 56 -2.53 -3.41 0.30
CA ARG A 56 -3.38 -4.46 -0.29
C ARG A 56 -4.52 -3.87 -1.11
N LEU A 57 -5.26 -2.91 -0.54
CA LEU A 57 -6.37 -2.26 -1.25
C LEU A 57 -5.89 -1.48 -2.48
N GLU A 58 -4.73 -0.84 -2.41
CA GLU A 58 -4.15 -0.11 -3.53
C GLU A 58 -3.69 -1.05 -4.65
N ALA A 59 -3.10 -2.20 -4.30
CA ALA A 59 -2.78 -3.24 -5.26
C ALA A 59 -4.07 -3.77 -5.94
N GLU A 60 -5.10 -4.12 -5.15
CA GLU A 60 -6.40 -4.58 -5.65
C GLU A 60 -7.08 -3.55 -6.57
N LYS A 61 -7.02 -2.25 -6.25
CA LYS A 61 -7.58 -1.17 -7.09
C LYS A 61 -6.96 -1.06 -8.47
N ARG A 62 -5.69 -1.46 -8.61
CA ARG A 62 -4.92 -1.37 -9.87
C ARG A 62 -4.99 -2.66 -10.70
N HIS A 63 -5.68 -3.69 -10.20
CA HIS A 63 -6.03 -4.85 -11.02
C HIS A 63 -7.31 -4.56 -11.80
N ALA A 64 -7.18 -4.32 -13.09
CA ALA A 64 -8.32 -4.35 -14.00
C ALA A 64 -8.71 -5.82 -14.23
N ARG A 65 -9.92 -6.20 -13.82
CA ARG A 65 -10.50 -7.50 -14.16
C ARG A 65 -11.13 -7.36 -15.55
N ILE A 66 -10.49 -7.97 -16.55
CA ILE A 66 -11.02 -8.01 -17.92
C ILE A 66 -11.93 -9.23 -18.01
N GLU A 67 -13.23 -9.01 -18.20
CA GLU A 67 -14.19 -10.09 -18.48
C GLU A 67 -14.53 -10.05 -19.96
N THR A 68 -14.14 -11.10 -20.69
CA THR A 68 -14.37 -11.24 -22.14
C THR A 68 -15.12 -12.54 -22.41
N THR A 69 -16.14 -12.48 -23.27
CA THR A 69 -16.99 -13.64 -23.63
C THR A 69 -16.24 -14.66 -24.50
N THR A 70 -15.15 -14.24 -25.15
CA THR A 70 -14.22 -15.10 -25.89
C THR A 70 -12.90 -15.17 -25.13
N ALA A 71 -12.23 -16.33 -25.15
CA ALA A 71 -10.90 -16.47 -24.55
C ALA A 71 -9.94 -15.47 -25.22
N LEU A 72 -9.38 -14.55 -24.44
CA LEU A 72 -8.36 -13.62 -24.92
C LEU A 72 -7.07 -14.44 -25.13
N GLU A 73 -6.53 -14.44 -26.35
CA GLU A 73 -5.23 -15.05 -26.61
C GLU A 73 -4.17 -14.36 -25.72
N PRO A 74 -3.28 -15.13 -25.05
CA PRO A 74 -2.21 -14.54 -24.28
C PRO A 74 -1.38 -13.69 -25.24
N GLN A 75 -1.19 -12.42 -24.88
CA GLN A 75 -0.34 -11.51 -25.64
C GLN A 75 1.09 -12.05 -25.60
N ILE A 76 1.50 -12.74 -26.68
CA ILE A 76 2.86 -13.20 -26.88
C ILE A 76 3.69 -11.96 -27.17
N ALA A 77 4.75 -11.77 -26.37
CA ALA A 77 5.71 -10.68 -26.48
C ALA A 77 6.53 -10.74 -27.78
#